data_AF-A0A2W4R4X6-F1
#
_entry.id   AF-A0A2W4R4X6-F1
#
_cell.length_a   1.000
_cell.length_b   1.000
_cell.length_c   1.000
_cell.angle_alpha   90.00
_cell.angle_beta   90.00
_cell.angle_gamma   90.00
#
_symmetry.space_group_name_H-M   'P 1'
#
loop_
_entity.id
_entity.type
_entity.pdbx_description
1 polymer ?
#
loop_
_entity_poly.entity_id
_entity_poly.type
_entity_poly.pdbx_seq_one_letter_code
_entity_poly.pdbx_strand_id
1 'polypeptide(L)'
;MGARSSWPQFWRAGRPRSQGGLNGYVILVVSRPSSSEAYWVSIKDYFGDPKKMASKKIEFSKSNNRFSSNCLSQLIALAIPSERGIYKPPLQKEEELVSNLLQVHSYPKVLFVGNTRFRTRKELNGWLNEMKIHGRREWILKNERIISFHNLTEYPWSEISDRGTIEDFESREL
;
A
#
# COMPACT_ATOMS: atom_id res chain seq x y z
N MET A 1 -0.05 -2.61 34.40
CA MET A 1 1.08 -3.34 33.80
C MET A 1 0.85 -3.38 32.30
N GLY A 2 1.63 -2.58 31.54
CA GLY A 2 1.35 -2.27 30.14
C GLY A 2 1.97 -3.28 29.17
N ALA A 3 1.14 -3.86 28.32
CA ALA A 3 1.60 -4.62 27.16
C ALA A 3 1.88 -3.63 26.01
N ARG A 4 3.16 -3.38 25.74
CA ARG A 4 3.61 -2.69 24.53
C ARG A 4 3.42 -3.65 23.36
N SER A 5 2.35 -3.48 22.58
CA SER A 5 2.18 -4.16 21.30
C SER A 5 3.14 -3.54 20.28
N SER A 6 4.30 -4.17 20.07
CA SER A 6 5.23 -3.81 19.00
C SER A 6 4.71 -4.36 17.67
N TRP A 7 4.11 -3.48 16.88
CA TRP A 7 3.75 -3.77 15.49
C TRP A 7 5.00 -3.80 14.60
N PRO A 8 5.17 -4.78 13.70
CA PRO A 8 6.24 -4.73 12.73
C PRO A 8 5.96 -3.62 11.69
N GLN A 9 6.97 -2.78 11.46
CA GLN A 9 6.92 -1.58 10.62
C GLN A 9 6.78 -1.93 9.13
N PHE A 10 5.57 -2.23 8.68
CA PHE A 10 5.27 -2.68 7.32
C PHE A 10 4.66 -1.61 6.42
N TRP A 11 5.24 -0.40 6.35
CA TRP A 11 5.02 0.49 5.20
C TRP A 11 6.29 1.31 4.94
N ARG A 12 7.01 0.98 3.87
CA ARG A 12 7.94 1.92 3.21
C ARG A 12 7.40 2.11 1.80
N ALA A 13 6.78 3.26 1.54
CA ALA A 13 6.45 3.68 0.19
C ALA A 13 7.75 3.64 -0.64
N GLY A 14 7.78 2.78 -1.66
CA GLY A 14 8.88 2.72 -2.61
C GLY A 14 9.01 4.07 -3.32
N ARG A 15 10.25 4.47 -3.64
CA ARG A 15 10.47 5.65 -4.48
C ARG A 15 9.68 5.48 -5.79
N PRO A 16 8.88 6.46 -6.23
CA PRO A 16 8.38 6.44 -7.58
C PRO A 16 9.61 6.52 -8.51
N ARG A 17 9.77 5.51 -9.37
CA ARG A 17 10.70 5.60 -10.50
C ARG A 17 10.21 6.75 -11.36
N SER A 18 10.96 7.84 -11.42
CA SER A 18 10.71 8.94 -12.36
C SER A 18 11.07 8.45 -13.76
N GLN A 19 10.11 7.83 -14.43
CA GLN A 19 10.01 7.89 -15.88
C GLN A 19 8.72 8.64 -16.19
N GLY A 20 8.81 9.62 -17.08
CA GLY A 20 7.91 10.79 -17.19
C GLY A 20 6.41 10.50 -17.06
N GLY A 21 5.68 11.40 -16.40
CA GLY A 21 4.22 11.38 -16.40
C GLY A 21 3.58 11.97 -15.16
N LEU A 22 2.79 13.02 -15.37
CA LEU A 22 1.80 13.63 -14.46
C LEU A 22 2.34 14.19 -13.12
N ASN A 23 2.54 15.51 -13.06
CA ASN A 23 2.55 16.29 -11.80
C ASN A 23 1.13 16.34 -11.20
N GLY A 24 0.55 15.17 -10.88
CA GLY A 24 -0.76 15.08 -10.25
C GLY A 24 -0.66 15.38 -8.75
N TYR A 25 -1.64 16.10 -8.21
CA TYR A 25 -1.80 16.25 -6.76
C TYR A 25 -2.17 14.90 -6.16
N VAL A 26 -1.30 14.35 -5.32
CA VAL A 26 -1.52 13.07 -4.63
C VAL A 26 -1.92 13.33 -3.18
N ILE A 27 -3.11 12.86 -2.81
CA ILE A 27 -3.55 12.81 -1.41
C ILE A 27 -3.45 11.37 -0.89
N LEU A 28 -3.13 11.21 0.38
CA LEU A 28 -3.30 9.95 1.10
C LEU A 28 -4.56 10.06 1.94
N VAL A 29 -5.48 9.11 1.78
CA VAL A 29 -6.64 8.94 2.64
C VAL A 29 -6.49 7.63 3.41
N VAL A 30 -6.59 7.69 4.73
CA VAL A 30 -6.62 6.53 5.62
C VAL A 30 -8.01 6.42 6.20
N SER A 31 -8.71 5.34 5.85
CA SER A 31 -10.04 5.02 6.37
C SER A 31 -9.93 4.11 7.58
N ARG A 32 -10.77 4.37 8.59
CA ARG A 32 -11.00 3.52 9.76
C ARG A 32 -12.49 3.18 9.85
N PRO A 33 -12.94 2.15 9.11
CA PRO A 33 -14.37 1.82 9.00
C PRO A 33 -15.01 1.46 10.34
N SER A 34 -14.29 0.79 11.23
CA SER A 34 -14.77 0.39 12.56
C SER A 34 -15.27 1.54 13.42
N SER A 35 -14.78 2.76 13.19
CA SER A 35 -15.24 3.98 13.86
C SER A 35 -15.86 5.00 12.90
N SER A 36 -16.11 4.61 11.64
CA SER A 36 -16.62 5.50 10.58
C SER A 36 -15.82 6.82 10.46
N GLU A 37 -14.49 6.73 10.56
CA GLU A 37 -13.60 7.87 10.44
C GLU A 37 -12.70 7.73 9.23
N ALA A 38 -12.32 8.85 8.62
CA ALA A 38 -11.27 8.89 7.62
C ALA A 38 -10.41 10.13 7.84
N TYR A 39 -9.13 10.02 7.50
CA TYR A 39 -8.15 11.09 7.66
C TYR A 39 -7.34 11.26 6.38
N TRP A 40 -6.92 12.48 6.07
CA TRP A 40 -6.22 12.76 4.83
C TRP A 40 -5.14 13.84 4.95
N VAL A 41 -4.15 13.75 4.06
CA VAL A 41 -3.11 14.77 3.85
C VAL A 41 -2.73 14.87 2.37
N SER A 42 -2.31 16.06 1.93
CA SER A 42 -1.56 16.23 0.68
C SER A 42 -0.13 15.72 0.88
N ILE A 43 0.30 14.75 0.07
CA ILE A 43 1.64 14.17 0.18
C ILE A 43 2.71 15.24 -0.08
N LYS A 44 2.47 16.10 -1.08
CA LYS A 44 3.40 17.16 -1.45
C LYS A 44 3.60 18.16 -0.30
N ASP A 45 2.50 18.61 0.30
CA ASP A 45 2.58 19.65 1.33
C ASP A 45 3.08 19.09 2.66
N TYR A 46 2.65 17.88 3.02
CA TYR A 46 3.08 17.24 4.26
C TYR A 46 4.60 17.00 4.28
N PHE A 47 5.15 16.56 3.15
CA PHE A 47 6.58 16.32 2.97
C PHE A 47 7.36 17.53 2.43
N GLY A 48 6.75 18.71 2.37
CA GLY A 48 7.48 19.95 2.16
C GLY A 48 8.44 20.27 3.31
N ASP A 49 8.14 19.78 4.52
CA ASP A 49 9.02 19.89 5.69
C ASP A 49 10.16 18.84 5.65
N PRO A 50 11.45 19.26 5.59
CA PRO A 50 12.59 18.36 5.56
C PRO A 50 12.63 17.36 6.73
N LYS A 51 12.16 17.74 7.92
CA LYS A 51 12.14 16.85 9.09
C LYS A 51 11.16 15.70 8.88
N LYS A 52 9.98 16.00 8.32
CA LYS A 52 8.97 14.98 8.01
C LYS A 52 9.44 14.07 6.88
N MET A 53 10.11 14.62 5.87
CA MET A 53 10.73 13.85 4.78
C MET A 53 11.75 12.83 5.26
N ALA A 54 12.60 13.21 6.21
CA ALA A 54 13.57 12.29 6.79
C ALA A 54 12.89 11.11 7.51
N SER A 55 11.80 11.38 8.24
CA SER A 55 11.06 10.35 8.98
C SER A 55 10.31 9.37 8.07
N LYS A 56 9.83 9.84 6.91
CA LYS A 56 8.92 9.11 6.00
C LYS A 56 7.65 8.59 6.69
N LYS A 57 7.24 9.24 7.78
CA LYS A 57 6.04 8.92 8.54
C LYS A 57 5.03 10.06 8.40
N ILE A 58 3.75 9.69 8.28
CA ILE A 58 2.64 10.62 8.29
C ILE A 58 1.91 10.46 9.63
N GLU A 59 1.78 11.56 10.36
CA GLU A 59 1.03 11.64 11.60
C GLU A 59 -0.23 12.46 11.35
N PHE A 60 -1.38 11.90 11.69
CA PHE A 60 -2.67 12.55 11.51
C PHE A 60 -3.12 13.20 12.81
N SER A 61 -3.32 14.51 12.77
CA SER A 61 -4.12 15.20 13.78
C SER A 61 -5.59 14.89 13.54
N LYS A 62 -6.24 14.23 14.50
CA LYS A 62 -7.65 13.82 14.34
C LYS A 62 -8.60 15.00 14.14
N SER A 63 -8.27 16.17 14.68
CA SER A 63 -9.07 17.38 14.50
C SER A 63 -8.86 18.02 13.12
N ASN A 64 -7.61 18.07 12.65
CA ASN A 64 -7.25 18.90 11.49
C ASN A 64 -7.22 18.11 10.19
N ASN A 65 -7.00 16.79 10.26
CA ASN A 65 -6.84 15.95 9.08
C ASN A 65 -8.09 15.12 8.78
N ARG A 66 -9.25 15.44 9.37
CA ARG A 66 -10.48 14.67 9.15
C ARG A 66 -10.92 14.77 7.68
N PHE A 67 -11.06 13.63 7.02
CA PHE A 67 -11.65 13.51 5.70
C PHE A 67 -13.17 13.44 5.88
N SER A 68 -13.82 14.58 5.76
CA SER A 68 -15.27 14.78 5.94
C SER A 68 -15.77 15.76 4.89
N SER A 69 -17.08 16.01 4.84
CA SER A 69 -17.69 17.03 3.97
C SER A 69 -16.99 18.40 4.06
N ASN A 70 -16.42 18.73 5.22
CA ASN A 70 -15.75 20.01 5.48
C ASN A 70 -14.39 20.15 4.76
N CYS A 71 -13.80 19.08 4.24
CA CYS A 71 -12.49 19.15 3.57
C CYS A 71 -12.57 19.55 2.08
N LEU A 72 -13.78 19.67 1.52
CA LEU A 72 -13.99 19.96 0.09
C LEU A 72 -13.25 21.22 -0.38
N SER A 73 -13.32 22.31 0.40
CA SER A 73 -12.64 23.57 0.05
C SER A 73 -11.12 23.42 -0.02
N GLN A 74 -10.54 22.62 0.88
CA GLN A 74 -9.10 22.33 0.89
C GLN A 74 -8.70 21.45 -0.29
N LEU A 75 -9.52 20.46 -0.66
CA LEU A 75 -9.29 19.62 -1.85
C LEU A 75 -9.37 20.43 -3.14
N ILE A 76 -10.33 21.36 -3.24
CA ILE A 76 -10.46 22.27 -4.38
C ILE A 76 -9.22 23.16 -4.48
N ALA A 77 -8.77 23.75 -3.37
CA ALA A 77 -7.56 24.58 -3.34
C ALA A 77 -6.30 23.83 -3.79
N LEU A 78 -6.21 22.53 -3.50
CA LEU A 78 -5.13 21.67 -4.00
C LEU A 78 -5.26 21.40 -5.50
N ALA A 79 -6.48 21.23 -6.02
CA ALA A 79 -6.71 20.89 -7.42
C ALA A 79 -6.54 22.10 -8.37
N ILE A 80 -6.72 23.33 -7.88
CA ILE A 80 -6.62 24.54 -8.69
C ILE A 80 -5.14 24.98 -8.77
N PRO A 81 -4.51 25.02 -9.96
CA PRO A 81 -3.18 25.60 -10.11
C PRO A 81 -3.23 27.09 -9.78
N SER A 82 -2.37 27.56 -8.87
CA SER A 82 -2.25 28.97 -8.50
C SER A 82 -1.85 29.89 -9.66
N GLU A 83 -1.40 29.34 -10.79
CA GLU A 83 -0.85 30.08 -11.93
C GLU A 83 -1.74 30.15 -13.18
N ARG A 84 -2.91 29.50 -13.21
CA ARG A 84 -3.79 29.53 -14.40
C ARG A 84 -5.13 30.18 -14.06
N GLY A 85 -5.55 31.10 -14.94
CA GLY A 85 -6.73 31.96 -14.79
C GLY A 85 -8.06 31.23 -14.56
N ILE A 86 -9.13 32.02 -14.45
CA ILE A 86 -10.50 31.62 -14.04
C ILE A 86 -10.81 30.15 -14.33
N TYR A 87 -10.69 29.32 -13.30
CA TYR A 87 -11.09 27.93 -13.33
C TYR A 87 -12.62 27.87 -13.46
N LYS A 88 -13.10 27.39 -14.61
CA LYS A 88 -14.51 27.04 -14.80
C LYS A 88 -14.66 25.57 -14.42
N PRO A 89 -15.18 25.24 -13.22
CA PRO A 89 -15.47 23.84 -12.92
C PRO A 89 -16.43 23.30 -13.99
N PRO A 90 -16.26 22.04 -14.41
CA PRO A 90 -17.29 21.39 -15.22
C PRO A 90 -18.62 21.48 -14.48
N LEU A 91 -19.73 21.57 -15.23
CA LEU A 91 -21.07 21.49 -14.65
C LEU A 91 -21.13 20.22 -13.79
N GLN A 92 -21.48 20.39 -12.52
CA GLN A 92 -21.68 19.27 -11.61
C GLN A 92 -22.81 18.42 -12.18
N LYS A 93 -22.46 17.20 -12.57
CA LYS A 93 -23.43 16.20 -13.01
C LYS A 93 -23.55 15.18 -11.89
N GLU A 94 -24.78 14.78 -11.59
CA GLU A 94 -24.99 13.63 -10.74
C GLU A 94 -24.49 12.38 -11.48
N GLU A 95 -23.55 11.67 -10.87
CA GLU A 95 -23.00 10.42 -11.40
C GLU A 95 -23.31 9.30 -10.42
N GLU A 96 -23.78 8.16 -10.95
CA GLU A 96 -23.88 6.94 -10.17
C GLU A 96 -22.50 6.28 -10.09
N LEU A 97 -21.92 6.28 -8.89
CA LEU A 97 -20.63 5.62 -8.67
C LEU A 97 -20.83 4.10 -8.62
N VAL A 98 -20.46 3.42 -9.70
CA VAL A 98 -20.38 1.96 -9.72
C VAL A 98 -18.99 1.53 -9.24
N SER A 99 -18.93 0.92 -8.06
CA SER A 99 -17.69 0.39 -7.50
C SER A 99 -17.36 -0.97 -8.13
N ASN A 100 -16.26 -1.05 -8.87
CA ASN A 100 -15.68 -2.33 -9.30
C ASN A 100 -14.86 -3.02 -8.20
N LEU A 101 -14.99 -2.57 -6.95
CA LEU A 101 -14.33 -3.22 -5.83
C LEU A 101 -15.03 -4.55 -5.55
N LEU A 102 -14.30 -5.65 -5.78
CA LEU A 102 -14.73 -6.96 -5.37
C LEU A 102 -14.58 -7.09 -3.86
N GLN A 103 -15.62 -7.57 -3.20
CA GLN A 103 -15.55 -7.91 -1.78
C GLN A 103 -14.51 -9.00 -1.59
N VAL A 104 -13.53 -8.74 -0.71
CA VAL A 104 -12.61 -9.78 -0.25
C VAL A 104 -13.38 -10.66 0.74
N HIS A 105 -13.90 -11.80 0.28
CA HIS A 105 -14.66 -12.72 1.14
C HIS A 105 -13.79 -13.44 2.18
N SER A 106 -12.52 -13.66 1.86
CA SER A 106 -11.58 -14.34 2.74
C SER A 106 -10.15 -13.95 2.36
N TYR A 107 -9.28 -13.87 3.36
CA TYR A 107 -7.84 -13.78 3.16
C TYR A 107 -7.16 -15.03 3.76
N PRO A 108 -5.98 -15.42 3.25
CA PRO A 108 -5.25 -16.57 3.78
C PRO A 108 -4.82 -16.32 5.21
N LYS A 109 -5.12 -17.24 6.15
CA LYS A 109 -4.89 -17.11 7.60
C LYS A 109 -3.42 -17.09 8.03
N VAL A 110 -2.52 -17.48 7.12
CA VAL A 110 -1.10 -17.63 7.41
C VAL A 110 -0.28 -16.97 6.30
N LEU A 111 0.73 -16.23 6.71
CA LEU A 111 1.79 -15.70 5.87
C LEU A 111 3.06 -16.49 6.17
N PHE A 112 3.71 -16.98 5.12
CA PHE A 112 4.97 -17.69 5.20
C PHE A 112 6.11 -16.78 4.75
N VAL A 113 7.19 -16.78 5.50
CA VAL A 113 8.42 -16.04 5.19
C VAL A 113 9.58 -17.01 5.18
N GLY A 114 10.42 -16.96 4.14
CA GLY A 114 11.62 -17.78 4.07
C GLY A 114 12.72 -17.10 3.27
N ASN A 115 13.96 -17.51 3.47
CA ASN A 115 15.06 -17.09 2.61
C ASN A 115 14.91 -17.75 1.23
N THR A 116 15.25 -17.02 0.18
CA THR A 116 15.25 -17.55 -1.19
C THR A 116 16.52 -17.18 -1.91
N ARG A 117 16.90 -17.96 -2.93
CA ARG A 117 17.99 -17.62 -3.86
C ARG A 117 17.61 -16.50 -4.83
N PHE A 118 16.32 -16.29 -5.08
CA PHE A 118 15.87 -15.32 -6.07
C PHE A 118 16.00 -13.90 -5.53
N ARG A 119 16.46 -12.97 -6.39
CA ARG A 119 16.67 -11.57 -6.02
C ARG A 119 15.68 -10.65 -6.71
N THR A 120 15.21 -11.04 -7.90
CA THR A 120 14.24 -10.25 -8.65
C THR A 120 12.97 -11.03 -8.95
N ARG A 121 11.85 -10.29 -9.05
CA ARG A 121 10.56 -10.84 -9.49
C ARG A 121 10.65 -11.48 -10.88
N LYS A 122 11.52 -10.96 -11.74
CA LYS A 122 11.73 -11.49 -13.10
C LYS A 122 12.35 -12.88 -13.05
N GLU A 123 13.37 -13.10 -12.23
CA GLU A 123 14.00 -14.43 -12.09
C GLU A 123 13.02 -15.47 -11.56
N LEU A 124 12.31 -15.15 -10.47
CA LEU A 124 11.35 -16.10 -9.89
C LEU A 124 10.18 -16.39 -10.85
N ASN A 125 9.65 -15.37 -11.54
CA ASN A 125 8.65 -15.61 -12.59
C ASN A 125 9.19 -16.45 -13.75
N GLY A 126 10.46 -16.25 -14.13
CA GLY A 126 11.12 -17.07 -15.16
C GLY A 126 11.14 -18.54 -14.76
N TRP A 127 11.60 -18.82 -13.54
CA TRP A 127 11.63 -20.18 -12.99
C TRP A 127 10.24 -20.81 -12.89
N LEU A 128 9.23 -20.06 -12.41
CA LEU A 128 7.85 -20.56 -12.34
C LEU A 128 7.30 -20.91 -13.73
N ASN A 129 7.60 -20.09 -14.74
CA ASN A 129 7.18 -20.34 -16.12
C ASN A 129 7.89 -21.56 -16.72
N GLU A 130 9.19 -21.74 -16.49
CA GLU A 130 9.96 -22.93 -16.91
C GLU A 130 9.38 -24.22 -16.33
N MET A 131 8.94 -24.16 -15.08
CA MET A 131 8.26 -25.25 -14.38
C MET A 131 6.77 -25.38 -14.74
N LYS A 132 6.25 -24.55 -15.67
CA LYS A 132 4.84 -24.51 -16.09
C LYS A 132 3.85 -24.29 -14.93
N ILE A 133 4.27 -23.55 -13.91
CA ILE A 133 3.44 -23.18 -12.77
C ILE A 133 2.73 -21.87 -13.09
N HIS A 134 1.41 -21.91 -13.21
CA HIS A 134 0.59 -20.76 -13.54
C HIS A 134 -0.26 -20.31 -12.34
N GLY A 135 -0.63 -19.02 -12.31
CA GLY A 135 -1.65 -18.50 -11.40
C GLY A 135 -1.23 -18.28 -9.94
N ARG A 136 0.07 -18.40 -9.59
CA ARG A 136 0.53 -18.22 -8.21
C ARG A 136 1.46 -17.00 -8.08
N ARG A 137 0.88 -15.81 -8.02
CA ARG A 137 1.63 -14.52 -7.99
C ARG A 137 1.54 -13.80 -6.65
N GLU A 138 0.95 -14.44 -5.66
CA GLU A 138 0.68 -13.91 -4.33
C GLU A 138 1.92 -14.05 -3.43
N TRP A 139 3.00 -13.40 -3.85
CA TRP A 139 4.27 -13.36 -3.14
C TRP A 139 5.03 -12.06 -3.38
N ILE A 140 5.92 -11.74 -2.45
CA ILE A 140 6.78 -10.56 -2.47
C ILE A 140 8.22 -11.00 -2.21
N LEU A 141 9.15 -10.50 -3.02
CA LEU A 141 10.59 -10.64 -2.77
C LEU A 141 11.13 -9.35 -2.17
N LYS A 142 11.80 -9.46 -1.03
CA LYS A 142 12.43 -8.31 -0.36
C LYS A 142 13.53 -8.77 0.57
N ASN A 143 14.67 -8.08 0.54
CA ASN A 143 15.81 -8.36 1.43
C ASN A 143 16.20 -9.84 1.44
N GLU A 144 16.30 -10.45 0.25
CA GLU A 144 16.67 -11.87 0.08
C GLU A 144 15.66 -12.88 0.66
N ARG A 145 14.47 -12.40 1.05
CA ARG A 145 13.37 -13.21 1.54
C ARG A 145 12.21 -13.22 0.57
N ILE A 146 11.49 -14.34 0.57
CA ILE A 146 10.18 -14.47 -0.02
C ILE A 146 9.13 -14.42 1.09
N ILE A 147 8.10 -13.60 0.88
CA ILE A 147 6.89 -13.55 1.70
C ILE A 147 5.76 -14.05 0.81
N SER A 148 5.01 -15.05 1.24
CA SER A 148 3.92 -15.61 0.45
C SER A 148 2.74 -16.05 1.32
N PHE A 149 1.56 -16.05 0.73
CA PHE A 149 0.40 -16.75 1.29
C PHE A 149 0.40 -18.25 1.00
N HIS A 150 1.30 -18.71 0.13
CA HIS A 150 1.47 -20.13 -0.16
C HIS A 150 2.42 -20.76 0.85
N ASN A 151 2.14 -22.00 1.25
CA ASN A 151 3.02 -22.74 2.15
C ASN A 151 4.38 -22.98 1.49
N LEU A 152 5.43 -22.40 2.07
CA LEU A 152 6.79 -22.49 1.54
C LEU A 152 7.42 -23.87 1.75
N THR A 153 6.81 -24.75 2.56
CA THR A 153 7.27 -26.14 2.74
C THR A 153 6.75 -27.08 1.66
N GLU A 154 5.80 -26.64 0.83
CA GLU A 154 5.16 -27.45 -0.19
C GLU A 154 5.65 -27.12 -1.60
N TYR A 155 5.58 -28.10 -2.51
CA TYR A 155 5.87 -27.87 -3.92
C TYR A 155 4.90 -26.83 -4.50
N PRO A 156 5.36 -25.86 -5.31
CA PRO A 156 6.72 -25.70 -5.83
C PRO A 156 7.63 -24.82 -4.96
N TRP A 157 7.10 -24.28 -3.88
CA TRP A 157 7.77 -23.29 -3.05
C TRP A 157 8.94 -23.87 -2.25
N SER A 158 8.86 -25.16 -1.92
CA SER A 158 9.94 -25.90 -1.28
C SER A 158 11.22 -25.96 -2.10
N GLU A 159 11.16 -25.75 -3.42
CA GLU A 159 12.32 -25.74 -4.32
C GLU A 159 13.03 -24.39 -4.38
N ILE A 160 12.38 -23.33 -3.89
CA ILE A 160 12.86 -21.96 -3.99
C ILE A 160 13.15 -21.32 -2.64
N SER A 161 12.60 -21.89 -1.56
CA SER A 161 12.76 -21.43 -0.19
C SER A 161 13.69 -22.37 0.59
N ASP A 162 14.60 -21.82 1.38
CA ASP A 162 15.40 -22.61 2.30
C ASP A 162 14.53 -23.05 3.48
N ARG A 163 14.29 -24.36 3.58
CA ARG A 163 13.39 -24.97 4.57
C ARG A 163 13.76 -24.64 6.01
N GLY A 164 15.05 -24.48 6.31
CA GLY A 164 15.52 -24.16 7.67
C GLY A 164 15.20 -22.73 8.12
N THR A 165 14.65 -21.91 7.23
CA THR A 165 14.43 -20.47 7.45
C THR A 165 12.97 -20.07 7.36
N ILE A 166 12.07 -21.05 7.22
CA ILE A 166 10.64 -20.79 7.04
C ILE A 166 10.02 -20.46 8.40
N GLU A 167 9.37 -19.31 8.47
CA GLU A 167 8.59 -18.82 9.60
C GLU A 167 7.15 -18.58 9.13
N ASP A 168 6.17 -18.98 9.95
CA ASP A 168 4.75 -18.75 9.72
C ASP A 168 4.17 -17.70 10.67
N PHE A 169 3.29 -16.86 10.14
CA PHE A 169 2.66 -15.77 10.88
C PHE A 169 1.16 -15.82 10.67
N GLU A 170 0.39 -15.80 11.74
CA GLU A 170 -1.06 -15.58 11.64
C GLU A 170 -1.34 -14.23 11.00
N SER A 171 -2.10 -14.24 9.91
CA SER A 171 -2.68 -13.02 9.35
C SER A 171 -3.95 -12.70 10.13
N ARG A 172 -4.11 -11.43 10.50
CA ARG A 172 -5.33 -10.90 11.10
C ARG A 172 -5.76 -9.67 10.31
N GLU A 173 -7.05 -9.54 10.07
CA GLU A 173 -7.67 -8.31 9.59
C GLU A 173 -7.33 -7.16 10.55
N LEU A 174 -6.96 -6.01 9.98
CA LEU A 174 -6.66 -4.77 10.70
C LEU A 174 -7.94 -3.97 10.98
#